data_AF-A0A3L8AEH3-F1
#
_entry.id   AF-A0A3L8AEH3-F1
#
_cell.length_a   1.000
_cell.length_b   1.000
_cell.length_c   1.000
_cell.angle_alpha   90.00
_cell.angle_beta   90.00
_cell.angle_gamma   90.00
#
_symmetry.space_group_name_H-M   'P 1'
#
loop_
_entity.id
_entity.type
_entity.pdbx_description
1 polymer ?
#
loop_
_entity_poly.entity_id
_entity_poly.type
_entity_poly.pdbx_seq_one_letter_code
_entity_poly.pdbx_strand_id
1 'polypeptide(L)'
;MLNMLSNIISRSIVTVGVFAMAVICFCTACSGGNYADVERVVRNHLEPYKELYALVLQTGKVTLPLGGKYPHVTHPLPGGTETPISNVWIVNGNYMGETYECHGCDSCMIRYRDAGLITYNVIRRDSASVSATVWLTEKGKQYLIERHISEFHPIINAWRRREQLEVVLVAKEKFDVEIHPSDTTAVYHCKAYRKLEITPFIEALKPAGEEARPDYMRRLRVDFKSKEHPVVTCTEIESV
;
A
#
# COMPACT_ATOMS: atom_id res chain seq x y z
N MET A 1 64.91 -8.85 27.97
CA MET A 1 63.88 -7.84 28.29
C MET A 1 62.79 -7.69 27.22
N LEU A 2 63.07 -7.81 25.91
CA LEU A 2 62.05 -7.66 24.85
C LEU A 2 60.89 -8.69 24.91
N ASN A 3 61.14 -9.94 25.28
CA ASN A 3 60.10 -10.99 25.29
C ASN A 3 59.04 -10.83 26.39
N MET A 4 59.33 -10.12 27.49
CA MET A 4 58.32 -9.87 28.54
C MET A 4 57.38 -8.72 28.18
N LEU A 5 57.88 -7.65 27.56
CA LEU A 5 57.03 -6.54 27.10
C LEU A 5 56.06 -6.98 26.00
N SER A 6 56.52 -7.81 25.06
CA SER A 6 55.67 -8.34 23.98
C SER A 6 54.50 -9.18 24.51
N ASN A 7 54.72 -10.02 25.52
CA ASN A 7 53.65 -10.82 26.13
C ASN A 7 52.65 -10.00 26.95
N ILE A 8 53.08 -8.92 27.60
CA ILE A 8 52.18 -8.02 28.34
C ILE A 8 51.32 -7.23 27.36
N ILE A 9 51.92 -6.66 26.31
CA ILE A 9 51.21 -5.90 25.27
C ILE A 9 50.22 -6.81 24.52
N SER A 10 50.64 -8.02 24.15
CA SER A 10 49.77 -8.99 23.48
C SER A 10 48.59 -9.42 24.35
N ARG A 11 48.79 -9.66 25.65
CA ARG A 11 47.69 -9.98 26.57
C ARG A 11 46.73 -8.81 26.73
N SER A 12 47.23 -7.59 26.92
CA SER A 12 46.39 -6.40 27.05
C SER A 12 45.54 -6.12 25.80
N ILE A 13 46.08 -6.31 24.59
CA ILE A 13 45.33 -6.17 23.33
C ILE A 13 44.24 -7.24 23.21
N VAL A 14 44.53 -8.48 23.59
CA VAL A 14 43.54 -9.57 23.58
C VAL A 14 42.42 -9.31 24.60
N THR A 15 42.74 -8.85 25.82
CA THR A 15 41.72 -8.57 26.83
C THR A 15 40.83 -7.39 26.44
N VAL A 16 41.41 -6.33 25.86
CA VAL A 16 40.65 -5.16 25.36
C VAL A 16 39.81 -5.53 24.14
N GLY A 17 40.33 -6.36 23.23
CA GLY A 17 39.57 -6.86 22.07
C GLY A 17 38.39 -7.75 22.46
N VAL A 18 38.56 -8.62 23.46
CA VAL A 18 37.49 -9.46 23.99
C VAL A 18 36.44 -8.63 24.73
N PHE A 19 36.86 -7.61 25.49
CA PHE A 19 35.92 -6.68 26.16
C PHE A 19 35.12 -5.84 25.15
N ALA A 20 35.77 -5.31 24.11
CA ALA A 20 35.11 -4.55 23.06
C ALA A 20 34.10 -5.40 22.28
N MET A 21 34.45 -6.65 21.94
CA MET A 21 33.52 -7.58 21.30
C MET A 21 32.37 -7.99 22.22
N ALA A 22 32.63 -8.20 23.51
CA ALA A 22 31.58 -8.50 24.48
C ALA A 22 30.61 -7.32 24.66
N VAL A 23 31.10 -6.07 24.68
CA VAL A 23 30.28 -4.86 24.75
C VAL A 23 29.47 -4.67 23.46
N ILE A 24 30.05 -4.88 22.27
CA ILE A 24 29.32 -4.80 21.00
C ILE A 24 28.25 -5.91 20.89
N CYS A 25 28.55 -7.12 21.35
CA CYS A 25 27.58 -8.23 21.40
C CYS A 25 26.48 -7.98 22.45
N PHE A 26 26.78 -7.37 23.60
CA PHE A 26 25.77 -6.97 24.58
C PHE A 26 24.90 -5.80 24.07
N CYS A 27 25.50 -4.83 23.38
CA CYS A 27 24.75 -3.73 22.78
C CYS A 27 23.84 -4.20 21.64
N THR A 28 24.22 -5.22 20.87
CA THR A 28 23.37 -5.81 19.81
C THR A 28 22.34 -6.80 20.37
N ALA A 29 22.65 -7.56 21.42
CA ALA A 29 21.72 -8.50 22.07
C ALA A 29 20.67 -7.80 22.96
N CYS A 30 20.99 -6.66 23.58
CA CYS A 30 20.03 -5.89 24.38
C CYS A 30 19.11 -4.98 23.56
N SER A 31 19.44 -4.71 22.30
CA SER A 31 18.62 -3.85 21.42
C SER A 31 17.83 -4.63 20.37
N GLY A 32 18.35 -5.73 19.81
CA GLY A 32 17.74 -6.42 18.66
C GLY A 32 16.40 -7.14 18.93
N GLY A 33 16.14 -7.58 20.16
CA GLY A 33 14.95 -8.36 20.48
C GLY A 33 13.66 -7.54 20.60
N ASN A 34 13.74 -6.24 20.93
CA ASN A 34 12.57 -5.43 21.24
C ASN A 34 11.99 -4.72 19.99
N TYR A 35 12.82 -4.35 19.01
CA TYR A 35 12.34 -3.63 17.81
C TYR A 35 11.47 -4.49 16.90
N ALA A 36 11.85 -5.75 16.67
CA ALA A 36 11.04 -6.66 15.85
C ALA A 36 9.66 -6.92 16.50
N ASP A 37 9.62 -7.00 17.83
CA ASP A 37 8.37 -7.13 18.59
C ASP A 37 7.53 -5.85 18.53
N VAL A 38 8.14 -4.68 18.69
CA VAL A 38 7.46 -3.38 18.52
C VAL A 38 6.87 -3.27 17.11
N GLU A 39 7.66 -3.58 16.08
CA GLU A 39 7.23 -3.52 14.69
C GLU A 39 6.03 -4.45 14.45
N ARG A 40 6.11 -5.70 14.91
CA ARG A 40 5.02 -6.67 14.81
C ARG A 40 3.74 -6.18 15.50
N VAL A 41 3.85 -5.66 16.71
CA VAL A 41 2.72 -5.11 17.47
C VAL A 41 2.08 -3.92 16.76
N VAL A 42 2.91 -3.00 16.25
CA VAL A 42 2.43 -1.84 15.49
C VAL A 42 1.76 -2.27 14.19
N ARG A 43 2.35 -3.20 13.43
CA ARG A 43 1.76 -3.73 12.20
C ARG A 43 0.42 -4.41 12.45
N ASN A 44 0.32 -5.21 13.50
CA ASN A 44 -0.94 -5.85 13.90
C ASN A 44 -2.01 -4.81 14.31
N HIS A 45 -1.61 -3.75 15.02
CA HIS A 45 -2.52 -2.64 15.35
C HIS A 45 -2.98 -1.89 14.11
N LEU A 46 -2.13 -1.78 13.08
CA LEU A 46 -2.43 -1.09 11.83
C LEU A 46 -3.26 -1.92 10.85
N GLU A 47 -3.29 -3.25 10.99
CA GLU A 47 -3.98 -4.16 10.07
C GLU A 47 -5.46 -3.80 9.82
N PRO A 48 -6.28 -3.48 10.84
CA PRO A 48 -7.68 -3.13 10.63
C PRO A 48 -7.89 -1.81 9.88
N TYR A 49 -6.86 -0.97 9.79
CA TYR A 49 -6.92 0.30 9.07
C TYR A 49 -6.53 0.17 7.61
N LYS A 50 -5.97 -0.98 7.18
CA LYS A 50 -5.55 -1.17 5.78
C LYS A 50 -6.75 -1.22 4.86
N GLU A 51 -6.79 -0.30 3.92
CA GLU A 51 -7.80 -0.27 2.87
C GLU A 51 -7.34 -1.00 1.60
N LEU A 52 -8.30 -1.63 0.92
CA LEU A 52 -8.14 -2.11 -0.44
C LEU A 52 -8.90 -1.16 -1.37
N TYR A 53 -8.21 -0.75 -2.44
CA TYR A 53 -8.76 0.14 -3.44
C TYR A 53 -9.09 -0.66 -4.69
N ALA A 54 -10.28 -0.47 -5.23
CA ALA A 54 -10.75 -1.20 -6.40
C ALA A 54 -11.30 -0.31 -7.52
N LEU A 55 -11.15 -0.78 -8.75
CA LEU A 55 -11.80 -0.36 -9.98
C LEU A 55 -12.96 -1.31 -10.25
N VAL A 56 -14.13 -0.78 -10.57
CA VAL A 56 -15.23 -1.51 -11.19
C VAL A 56 -15.13 -1.33 -12.70
N LEU A 57 -14.81 -2.40 -13.39
CA LEU A 57 -14.68 -2.44 -14.84
C LEU A 57 -15.91 -3.13 -15.46
N GLN A 58 -16.78 -2.36 -16.10
CA GLN A 58 -17.76 -2.88 -17.03
C GLN A 58 -17.05 -3.53 -18.23
N THR A 59 -17.32 -4.81 -18.40
CA THR A 59 -16.85 -5.64 -19.51
C THR A 59 -17.94 -5.81 -20.56
N GLY A 60 -17.57 -6.18 -21.78
CA GLY A 60 -18.48 -6.18 -22.92
C GLY A 60 -18.52 -4.82 -23.61
N LYS A 61 -19.70 -4.44 -24.12
CA LYS A 61 -19.87 -3.20 -24.88
C LYS A 61 -20.08 -2.02 -23.93
N VAL A 62 -19.23 -1.00 -24.04
CA VAL A 62 -19.25 0.20 -23.20
C VAL A 62 -19.29 1.47 -24.05
N THR A 63 -19.79 2.55 -23.46
CA THR A 63 -19.70 3.90 -24.01
C THR A 63 -18.92 4.78 -23.03
N LEU A 64 -17.79 5.32 -23.47
CA LEU A 64 -16.84 6.02 -22.62
C LEU A 64 -16.76 7.49 -23.03
N PRO A 65 -16.57 8.43 -22.09
CA PRO A 65 -16.21 9.79 -22.43
C PRO A 65 -14.82 9.83 -23.07
N LEU A 66 -14.59 10.83 -23.93
CA LEU A 66 -13.25 11.13 -24.43
C LEU A 66 -12.32 11.53 -23.25
N GLY A 67 -11.06 11.11 -23.31
CA GLY A 67 -10.08 11.50 -22.30
C GLY A 67 -9.46 12.88 -22.56
N GLY A 68 -8.63 13.34 -21.61
CA GLY A 68 -7.89 14.60 -21.71
C GLY A 68 -8.58 15.83 -21.10
N LYS A 69 -9.83 15.69 -20.62
CA LYS A 69 -10.55 16.78 -19.94
C LYS A 69 -10.19 16.91 -18.45
N TYR A 70 -9.98 15.78 -17.78
CA TYR A 70 -9.72 15.73 -16.34
C TYR A 70 -8.46 14.91 -16.04
N PRO A 71 -7.72 15.25 -14.97
CA PRO A 71 -6.60 14.45 -14.50
C PRO A 71 -7.06 13.01 -14.20
N HIS A 72 -6.20 12.04 -14.53
CA HIS A 72 -6.46 10.64 -14.19
C HIS A 72 -6.22 10.42 -12.70
N VAL A 73 -7.11 9.68 -12.07
CA VAL A 73 -6.95 9.26 -10.68
C VAL A 73 -5.81 8.24 -10.62
N THR A 74 -4.66 8.66 -10.12
CA THR A 74 -3.44 7.84 -9.98
C THR A 74 -3.09 7.55 -8.53
N HIS A 75 -3.81 8.17 -7.59
CA HIS A 75 -3.52 8.06 -6.17
C HIS A 75 -4.82 8.15 -5.37
N PRO A 76 -5.38 7.01 -4.93
CA PRO A 76 -6.61 7.05 -4.18
C PRO A 76 -6.40 7.63 -2.77
N LEU A 77 -7.16 8.68 -2.44
CA LEU A 77 -7.22 9.28 -1.11
C LEU A 77 -7.88 8.33 -0.09
N PRO A 78 -7.61 8.50 1.21
CA PRO A 78 -8.40 7.82 2.24
C PRO A 78 -9.85 8.33 2.25
N GLY A 79 -10.81 7.41 2.37
CA GLY A 79 -12.23 7.71 2.56
C GLY A 79 -13.15 7.35 1.38
N GLY A 80 -14.05 6.40 1.65
CA GLY A 80 -15.25 6.09 0.89
C GLY A 80 -16.25 5.42 1.82
N THR A 81 -17.32 6.11 2.20
CA THR A 81 -18.37 5.51 3.02
C THR A 81 -19.25 4.61 2.14
N GLU A 82 -19.59 3.42 2.68
CA GLU A 82 -20.75 2.57 2.30
C GLU A 82 -20.57 1.30 1.45
N THR A 83 -19.38 0.69 1.33
CA THR A 83 -19.31 -0.73 0.87
C THR A 83 -18.23 -1.56 1.60
N PRO A 84 -18.36 -2.91 1.70
CA PRO A 84 -17.35 -3.79 2.30
C PRO A 84 -16.04 -3.89 1.50
N ILE A 85 -15.99 -3.31 0.31
CA ILE A 85 -14.75 -2.90 -0.34
C ILE A 85 -14.53 -1.47 0.12
N SER A 86 -13.50 -1.22 0.92
CA SER A 86 -13.33 0.06 1.62
C SER A 86 -13.36 1.26 0.67
N ASN A 87 -13.13 1.06 -0.62
CA ASN A 87 -12.94 2.10 -1.61
C ASN A 87 -13.13 1.59 -3.06
N VAL A 88 -14.24 1.95 -3.72
CA VAL A 88 -14.45 1.77 -5.18
C VAL A 88 -14.20 3.11 -5.88
N TRP A 89 -13.15 3.18 -6.70
CA TRP A 89 -12.56 4.45 -7.15
C TRP A 89 -12.75 4.76 -8.64
N ILE A 90 -13.00 3.75 -9.47
CA ILE A 90 -13.04 3.92 -10.92
C ILE A 90 -14.21 3.08 -11.44
N VAL A 91 -15.14 3.69 -12.18
CA VAL A 91 -16.22 2.98 -12.89
C VAL A 91 -16.13 3.41 -14.35
N ASN A 92 -15.66 2.53 -15.24
CA ASN A 92 -15.67 2.87 -16.66
C ASN A 92 -17.11 2.84 -17.19
N GLY A 93 -17.44 3.82 -18.04
CA GLY A 93 -18.71 3.84 -18.77
C GLY A 93 -19.95 4.30 -18.00
N ASN A 94 -19.82 4.67 -16.72
CA ASN A 94 -20.92 5.25 -15.96
C ASN A 94 -20.59 6.67 -15.48
N TYR A 95 -21.45 7.62 -15.81
CA TYR A 95 -21.30 9.02 -15.41
C TYR A 95 -21.72 9.18 -13.96
N MET A 96 -20.76 9.38 -13.04
CA MET A 96 -21.05 9.77 -11.67
C MET A 96 -20.74 11.27 -11.48
N GLY A 97 -21.75 12.12 -11.76
CA GLY A 97 -21.79 13.52 -11.35
C GLY A 97 -20.77 14.48 -11.97
N GLU A 98 -20.77 15.71 -11.47
CA GLU A 98 -19.73 16.72 -11.77
C GLU A 98 -18.43 16.30 -11.06
N THR A 99 -17.58 15.60 -11.79
CA THR A 99 -16.27 15.15 -11.29
C THR A 99 -15.17 15.99 -11.90
N TYR A 100 -14.26 16.46 -11.04
CA TYR A 100 -13.03 17.16 -11.46
C TYR A 100 -11.90 16.18 -11.82
N GLU A 101 -12.16 14.88 -11.71
CA GLU A 101 -11.21 13.78 -11.90
C GLU A 101 -11.76 12.73 -12.86
N CYS A 102 -10.87 11.98 -13.51
CA CYS A 102 -11.24 10.98 -14.49
C CYS A 102 -11.39 9.59 -13.85
N HIS A 103 -12.61 9.04 -13.90
CA HIS A 103 -12.96 7.73 -13.35
C HIS A 103 -13.15 6.63 -14.42
N GLY A 104 -12.49 6.73 -15.58
CA GLY A 104 -12.49 5.67 -16.60
C GLY A 104 -12.96 6.12 -17.99
N CYS A 105 -12.14 6.95 -18.64
CA CYS A 105 -12.36 7.42 -20.01
C CYS A 105 -11.70 6.53 -21.08
N ASP A 106 -11.89 6.87 -22.36
CA ASP A 106 -11.17 6.28 -23.51
C ASP A 106 -9.65 6.25 -23.30
N SER A 107 -9.03 7.34 -22.85
CA SER A 107 -7.57 7.39 -22.59
C SER A 107 -7.13 6.44 -21.48
N CYS A 108 -7.96 6.20 -20.45
CA CYS A 108 -7.66 5.19 -19.43
C CYS A 108 -7.66 3.79 -20.05
N MET A 109 -8.66 3.47 -20.89
CA MET A 109 -8.74 2.16 -21.53
C MET A 109 -7.57 1.93 -22.50
N ILE A 110 -7.15 2.96 -23.23
CA ILE A 110 -5.95 2.89 -24.09
C ILE A 110 -4.72 2.53 -23.25
N ARG A 111 -4.49 3.22 -22.13
CA ARG A 111 -3.36 2.94 -21.23
C ARG A 111 -3.41 1.54 -20.63
N TYR A 112 -4.59 1.08 -20.21
CA TYR A 112 -4.77 -0.29 -19.70
C TYR A 112 -4.52 -1.35 -20.77
N ARG A 113 -4.94 -1.09 -22.01
CA ARG A 113 -4.67 -1.96 -23.16
C ARG A 113 -3.18 -2.01 -23.46
N ASP A 114 -2.51 -0.86 -23.49
CA ASP A 114 -1.08 -0.77 -23.78
C ASP A 114 -0.25 -1.45 -22.69
N ALA A 115 -0.73 -1.45 -21.44
CA ALA A 115 -0.17 -2.24 -20.34
C ALA A 115 -0.51 -3.74 -20.39
N GLY A 116 -1.32 -4.18 -21.36
CA GLY A 116 -1.74 -5.57 -21.57
C GLY A 116 -2.77 -6.07 -20.55
N LEU A 117 -3.47 -5.19 -19.84
CA LEU A 117 -4.41 -5.53 -18.77
C LEU A 117 -5.83 -5.79 -19.29
N ILE A 118 -6.19 -5.13 -20.38
CA ILE A 118 -7.47 -5.31 -21.05
C ILE A 118 -7.28 -5.47 -22.57
N THR A 119 -8.26 -6.10 -23.21
CA THR A 119 -8.55 -5.85 -24.61
C THR A 119 -9.46 -4.65 -24.71
N TYR A 120 -9.21 -3.77 -25.68
CA TYR A 120 -9.99 -2.57 -25.91
C TYR A 120 -10.13 -2.33 -27.41
N ASN A 121 -11.33 -2.61 -27.95
CA ASN A 121 -11.61 -2.51 -29.38
C ASN A 121 -12.69 -1.44 -29.63
N VAL A 122 -12.30 -0.34 -30.27
CA VAL A 122 -13.22 0.74 -30.62
C VAL A 122 -14.18 0.28 -31.71
N ILE A 123 -15.48 0.43 -31.47
CA ILE A 123 -16.56 0.17 -32.43
C ILE A 123 -16.88 1.45 -33.19
N ARG A 124 -17.06 2.56 -32.46
CA ARG A 124 -17.40 3.88 -33.01
C ARG A 124 -16.83 4.97 -32.12
N ARG A 125 -16.35 6.05 -32.72
CA ARG A 125 -15.99 7.29 -32.03
C ARG A 125 -16.89 8.42 -32.52
N ASP A 126 -17.50 9.11 -31.58
CA ASP A 126 -18.33 10.29 -31.77
C ASP A 126 -17.60 11.54 -31.25
N SER A 127 -18.22 12.72 -31.39
CA SER A 127 -17.64 13.99 -30.97
C SER A 127 -17.42 14.11 -29.46
N ALA A 128 -18.15 13.34 -28.64
CA ALA A 128 -18.08 13.41 -27.17
C ALA A 128 -17.78 12.07 -26.49
N SER A 129 -17.86 10.95 -27.22
CA SER A 129 -17.78 9.61 -26.63
C SER A 129 -17.19 8.57 -27.59
N VAL A 130 -16.81 7.43 -27.01
CA VAL A 130 -16.32 6.26 -27.74
C VAL A 130 -17.12 5.04 -27.31
N SER A 131 -17.75 4.36 -28.26
CA SER A 131 -18.31 3.03 -28.06
C SER A 131 -17.24 1.98 -28.39
N ALA A 132 -17.03 1.03 -27.49
CA ALA A 132 -15.99 0.02 -27.61
C ALA A 132 -16.41 -1.30 -26.95
N THR A 133 -15.66 -2.37 -27.22
CA THR A 133 -15.67 -3.57 -26.37
C THR A 133 -14.45 -3.61 -25.46
N VAL A 134 -14.67 -3.95 -24.20
CA VAL A 134 -13.65 -4.06 -23.15
C VAL A 134 -13.72 -5.44 -22.51
N TRP A 135 -12.58 -6.11 -22.36
CA TRP A 135 -12.48 -7.35 -21.58
C TRP A 135 -11.15 -7.42 -20.84
N LEU A 136 -11.13 -8.00 -19.64
CA LEU A 136 -9.87 -8.32 -18.96
C LEU A 136 -9.08 -9.37 -19.76
N THR A 137 -7.77 -9.15 -19.89
CA THR A 137 -6.84 -10.20 -20.34
C THR A 137 -6.55 -11.17 -19.19
N GLU A 138 -5.83 -12.26 -19.46
CA GLU A 138 -5.34 -13.13 -18.38
C GLU A 138 -4.44 -12.40 -17.38
N LYS A 139 -3.63 -11.44 -17.84
CA LYS A 139 -2.84 -10.55 -16.97
C LYS A 139 -3.76 -9.68 -16.11
N GLY A 140 -4.79 -9.06 -16.69
CA GLY A 140 -5.75 -8.25 -15.95
C GLY A 140 -6.51 -9.05 -14.89
N LYS A 141 -6.91 -10.29 -15.20
CA LYS A 141 -7.64 -11.18 -14.29
C LYS A 141 -6.88 -11.56 -13.02
N GLN A 142 -5.54 -11.43 -13.01
CA GLN A 142 -4.73 -11.65 -11.81
C GLN A 142 -5.05 -10.63 -10.71
N TYR A 143 -5.59 -9.48 -11.07
CA TYR A 143 -5.95 -8.39 -10.17
C TYR A 143 -7.42 -8.38 -9.77
N LEU A 144 -8.22 -9.40 -10.15
CA LEU A 144 -9.58 -9.54 -9.64
C LEU A 144 -9.57 -9.60 -8.11
N ILE A 145 -10.37 -8.75 -7.47
CA ILE A 145 -10.26 -8.51 -6.02
C ILE A 145 -10.51 -9.76 -5.17
N GLU A 146 -11.31 -10.70 -5.68
CA GLU A 146 -11.56 -12.03 -5.07
C GLU A 146 -10.30 -12.88 -4.88
N ARG A 147 -9.23 -12.59 -5.61
CA ARG A 147 -7.92 -13.25 -5.45
C ARG A 147 -7.09 -12.64 -4.32
N HIS A 148 -7.52 -11.48 -3.80
CA HIS A 148 -6.75 -10.65 -2.86
C HIS A 148 -7.48 -10.44 -1.53
N ILE A 149 -8.68 -10.97 -1.37
CA ILE A 149 -9.47 -10.96 -0.15
C ILE A 149 -9.71 -12.39 0.30
N SER A 150 -9.63 -12.64 1.61
CA SER A 150 -9.81 -13.97 2.20
C SER A 150 -11.28 -14.36 2.36
N GLU A 151 -12.16 -13.36 2.48
CA GLU A 151 -13.59 -13.58 2.69
C GLU A 151 -14.37 -13.44 1.39
N PHE A 152 -15.31 -14.37 1.20
CA PHE A 152 -16.24 -14.29 0.09
C PHE A 152 -17.27 -13.18 0.36
N HIS A 153 -17.30 -12.15 -0.49
CA HIS A 153 -18.31 -11.11 -0.42
C HIS A 153 -19.40 -11.33 -1.48
N PRO A 154 -20.63 -11.72 -1.08
CA PRO A 154 -21.72 -12.02 -2.01
C PRO A 154 -22.06 -10.88 -2.99
N ILE A 155 -21.81 -9.63 -2.58
CA ILE A 155 -22.07 -8.43 -3.38
C ILE A 155 -21.24 -8.38 -4.67
N ILE A 156 -19.99 -8.86 -4.64
CA ILE A 156 -19.10 -8.89 -5.81
C ILE A 156 -19.67 -9.84 -6.87
N ASN A 157 -20.12 -11.01 -6.43
CA ASN A 157 -20.78 -11.96 -7.32
C ASN A 157 -22.16 -11.50 -7.81
N ALA A 158 -22.83 -10.60 -7.09
CA ALA A 158 -24.06 -9.99 -7.56
C ALA A 158 -23.78 -8.98 -8.68
N TRP A 159 -22.77 -8.13 -8.53
CA TRP A 159 -22.35 -7.17 -9.55
C TRP A 159 -21.89 -7.86 -10.84
N ARG A 160 -21.04 -8.88 -10.75
CA ARG A 160 -20.59 -9.66 -11.91
C ARG A 160 -21.74 -10.27 -12.69
N ARG A 161 -22.68 -10.92 -12.00
CA ARG A 161 -23.78 -11.66 -12.62
C ARG A 161 -24.87 -10.78 -13.22
N ARG A 162 -25.11 -9.59 -12.66
CA ARG A 162 -26.21 -8.71 -13.09
C ARG A 162 -25.77 -7.65 -14.09
N GLU A 163 -24.56 -7.13 -13.95
CA GLU A 163 -24.17 -5.87 -14.61
C GLU A 163 -22.93 -6.00 -15.53
N GLN A 164 -22.40 -7.23 -15.72
CA GLN A 164 -21.13 -7.48 -16.44
C GLN A 164 -19.94 -6.67 -15.88
N LEU A 165 -19.95 -6.43 -14.56
CA LEU A 165 -18.94 -5.67 -13.85
C LEU A 165 -17.89 -6.60 -13.24
N GLU A 166 -16.62 -6.34 -13.52
CA GLU A 166 -15.49 -6.97 -12.86
C GLU A 166 -14.87 -6.02 -11.85
N VAL A 167 -14.59 -6.52 -10.64
CA VAL A 167 -13.97 -5.71 -9.59
C VAL A 167 -12.49 -6.04 -9.51
N VAL A 168 -11.66 -5.04 -9.77
CA VAL A 168 -10.22 -5.16 -9.94
C VAL A 168 -9.52 -4.38 -8.84
N LEU A 169 -8.65 -5.02 -8.10
CA LEU A 169 -7.76 -4.36 -7.15
C LEU A 169 -6.82 -3.40 -7.89
N VAL A 170 -6.77 -2.15 -7.43
CA VAL A 170 -5.90 -1.12 -8.02
C VAL A 170 -4.78 -0.67 -7.10
N ALA A 171 -4.98 -0.73 -5.78
CA ALA A 171 -3.94 -0.48 -4.78
C ALA A 171 -4.25 -1.18 -3.45
N LYS A 172 -3.22 -1.46 -2.66
CA LYS A 172 -3.33 -1.89 -1.26
C LYS A 172 -2.65 -0.87 -0.35
N GLU A 173 -3.31 -0.50 0.73
CA GLU A 173 -2.67 0.30 1.75
C GLU A 173 -1.61 -0.50 2.51
N LYS A 174 -0.45 0.14 2.69
CA LYS A 174 0.66 -0.33 3.49
C LYS A 174 1.10 0.78 4.44
N PHE A 175 1.83 0.38 5.47
CA PHE A 175 2.46 1.31 6.39
C PHE A 175 3.95 1.02 6.48
N ASP A 176 4.74 2.04 6.17
CA ASP A 176 6.17 2.08 6.48
C ASP A 176 6.30 2.61 7.91
N VAL A 177 6.90 1.82 8.81
CA VAL A 177 6.92 2.10 10.25
C VAL A 177 8.33 2.50 10.66
N GLU A 178 8.47 3.70 11.20
CA GLU A 178 9.70 4.17 11.86
C GLU A 178 9.54 4.05 13.38
N ILE A 179 10.48 3.40 14.04
CA ILE A 179 10.45 3.16 15.49
C ILE A 179 11.52 4.03 16.17
N HIS A 180 11.09 4.83 17.12
CA HIS A 180 11.94 5.70 17.92
C HIS A 180 11.87 5.24 19.38
N PRO A 181 12.96 4.72 19.96
CA PRO A 181 12.98 4.35 21.38
C PRO A 181 12.83 5.60 22.25
N SER A 182 12.14 5.48 23.40
CA SER A 182 12.22 6.51 24.45
C SER A 182 13.42 6.27 25.37
N ASP A 183 13.65 7.19 26.32
CA ASP A 183 14.65 7.04 27.39
C ASP A 183 14.40 5.81 28.28
N THR A 184 13.23 5.16 28.16
CA THR A 184 12.87 3.94 28.86
C THR A 184 12.80 2.74 27.91
N THR A 185 13.27 1.57 28.33
CA THR A 185 13.25 0.34 27.52
C THR A 185 11.85 -0.26 27.29
N ALA A 186 10.82 0.36 27.87
CA ALA A 186 9.43 -0.12 27.86
C ALA A 186 8.50 0.74 27.01
N VAL A 187 8.93 1.92 26.52
CA VAL A 187 8.07 2.81 25.73
C VAL A 187 8.73 3.17 24.42
N TYR A 188 7.98 3.05 23.33
CA TYR A 188 8.41 3.37 21.97
C TYR A 188 7.45 4.36 21.32
N HIS A 189 8.00 5.30 20.57
CA HIS A 189 7.25 6.21 19.72
C HIS A 189 7.44 5.79 18.27
N CYS A 190 6.35 5.48 17.59
CA CYS A 190 6.39 5.03 16.20
C CYS A 190 5.70 6.03 15.30
N LYS A 191 6.22 6.16 14.07
CA LYS A 191 5.55 6.87 12.98
C LYS A 191 5.20 5.85 11.92
N ALA A 192 3.93 5.73 11.61
CA ALA A 192 3.45 4.86 10.54
C ALA A 192 3.02 5.71 9.36
N TYR A 193 3.83 5.74 8.31
CA TYR A 193 3.58 6.46 7.08
C TYR A 193 2.72 5.60 6.16
N ARG A 194 1.55 6.11 5.79
CA ARG A 194 0.72 5.43 4.78
C ARG A 194 1.45 5.44 3.45
N LYS A 195 1.48 4.27 2.80
CA LYS A 195 1.94 4.09 1.43
C LYS A 195 0.94 3.23 0.67
N LEU A 196 0.89 3.41 -0.64
CA LEU A 196 0.10 2.55 -1.51
C LEU A 196 1.02 1.61 -2.28
N GLU A 197 0.76 0.30 -2.16
CA GLU A 197 1.20 -0.67 -3.15
C GLU A 197 0.23 -0.60 -4.32
N ILE A 198 0.60 0.15 -5.35
CA ILE A 198 -0.19 0.29 -6.57
C ILE A 198 -0.02 -0.94 -7.48
N THR A 199 -1.04 -1.23 -8.28
CA THR A 199 -1.02 -2.27 -9.30
C THR A 199 -0.74 -1.67 -10.68
N PRO A 200 -0.46 -2.51 -11.71
CA PRO A 200 -0.28 -2.03 -13.08
C PRO A 200 -1.43 -1.20 -13.65
N PHE A 201 -2.65 -1.33 -13.12
CA PHE A 201 -3.77 -0.47 -13.52
C PHE A 201 -3.49 1.00 -13.20
N ILE A 202 -3.00 1.30 -12.00
CA ILE A 202 -2.66 2.67 -11.61
C ILE A 202 -1.32 3.11 -12.21
N GLU A 203 -0.34 2.21 -12.27
CA GLU A 203 0.96 2.50 -12.88
C GLU A 203 0.81 2.94 -14.35
N ALA A 204 -0.09 2.31 -15.11
CA ALA A 204 -0.36 2.70 -16.50
C ALA A 204 -0.91 4.14 -16.64
N LEU A 205 -1.52 4.67 -15.58
CA LEU A 205 -2.05 6.04 -15.56
C LEU A 205 -1.02 7.07 -15.09
N LYS A 206 -0.04 6.66 -14.27
CA LYS A 206 0.97 7.56 -13.72
C LYS A 206 1.89 8.13 -14.81
N PRO A 207 2.26 9.42 -14.75
CA PRO A 207 3.42 9.95 -15.44
C PRO A 207 4.69 9.18 -15.03
N ALA A 208 5.61 8.97 -15.97
CA ALA A 208 6.88 8.32 -15.67
C ALA A 208 7.68 9.14 -14.62
N GLY A 209 8.17 8.46 -13.57
CA GLY A 209 9.00 9.07 -12.52
C GLY A 209 8.25 9.67 -11.32
N GLU A 210 6.92 9.52 -11.24
CA GLU A 210 6.16 9.95 -10.07
C GLU A 210 6.22 8.88 -8.95
N GLU A 211 7.05 9.13 -7.94
CA GLU A 211 7.12 8.27 -6.74
C GLU A 211 5.86 8.43 -5.88
N ALA A 212 5.40 7.32 -5.28
CA ALA A 212 4.31 7.37 -4.32
C ALA A 212 4.74 8.13 -3.05
N ARG A 213 4.20 9.33 -2.86
CA ARG A 213 4.41 10.10 -1.63
C ARG A 213 3.50 9.58 -0.52
N PRO A 214 3.94 9.61 0.75
CA PRO A 214 3.06 9.34 1.87
C PRO A 214 1.95 10.39 1.95
N ASP A 215 0.73 9.97 2.25
CA ASP A 215 -0.43 10.88 2.32
C ASP A 215 -0.65 11.42 3.72
N TYR A 216 -0.47 10.53 4.70
CA TYR A 216 -0.62 10.84 6.10
C TYR A 216 0.26 9.90 6.91
N MET A 217 0.55 10.35 8.13
CA MET A 217 1.33 9.63 9.11
C MET A 217 0.52 9.50 10.39
N ARG A 218 0.52 8.29 10.97
CA ARG A 218 0.00 8.05 12.31
C ARG A 218 1.14 8.08 13.31
N ARG A 219 1.02 8.90 14.35
CA ARG A 219 1.92 8.86 15.51
C ARG A 219 1.35 7.88 16.52
N LEU A 220 2.15 6.88 16.86
CA LEU A 220 1.77 5.81 17.77
C LEU A 220 2.70 5.79 18.97
N ARG A 221 2.15 5.51 20.15
CA ARG A 221 2.92 5.18 21.35
C ARG A 221 2.68 3.72 21.68
N VAL A 222 3.75 2.96 21.87
CA VAL A 222 3.71 1.54 22.25
C VAL A 222 4.30 1.39 23.63
N ASP A 223 3.54 0.82 24.56
CA ASP A 223 3.92 0.62 25.95
C ASP A 223 4.01 -0.89 26.26
N PHE A 224 5.23 -1.37 26.53
CA PHE A 224 5.60 -2.75 26.86
C PHE A 224 5.71 -3.00 28.37
N LYS A 225 5.03 -2.23 29.23
CA LYS A 225 4.94 -2.51 30.68
C LYS A 225 4.60 -3.97 31.00
N SER A 226 3.83 -4.63 30.15
CA SER A 226 3.68 -6.08 30.10
C SER A 226 4.08 -6.60 28.72
N LYS A 227 5.06 -7.52 28.65
CA LYS A 227 5.50 -8.13 27.38
C LYS A 227 4.39 -8.93 26.69
N GLU A 228 3.46 -9.48 27.47
CA GLU A 228 2.36 -10.29 26.94
C GLU A 228 1.21 -9.43 26.38
N HIS A 229 1.06 -8.20 26.88
CA HIS A 229 -0.05 -7.31 26.55
C HIS A 229 0.44 -5.88 26.28
N PRO A 230 1.18 -5.66 25.19
CA PRO A 230 1.64 -4.32 24.82
C PRO A 230 0.44 -3.45 24.45
N VAL A 231 0.43 -2.21 24.94
CA VAL A 231 -0.63 -1.24 24.66
C VAL A 231 -0.16 -0.31 23.54
N VAL A 232 -0.94 -0.23 22.46
CA VAL A 232 -0.70 0.73 21.37
C VAL A 232 -1.75 1.84 21.45
N THR A 233 -1.30 3.09 21.40
CA THR A 233 -2.17 4.27 21.40
C THR A 233 -1.84 5.14 20.21
N CYS A 234 -2.83 5.44 19.36
CA CYS A 234 -2.71 6.47 18.35
C CYS A 234 -2.81 7.84 19.02
N THR A 235 -1.74 8.63 18.93
CA THR A 235 -1.69 9.95 19.56
C THR A 235 -2.09 11.05 18.59
N GLU A 236 -1.86 10.86 17.29
CA GLU A 236 -2.13 11.87 16.27
C GLU A 236 -2.19 11.27 14.86
N ILE A 237 -2.95 11.90 13.97
CA ILE A 237 -2.94 11.65 12.51
C ILE A 237 -2.61 12.98 11.84
N GLU A 238 -1.53 13.00 11.04
CA GLU A 238 -0.99 14.20 10.42
C GLU A 238 -0.91 13.99 8.90
N SER A 239 -1.41 14.94 8.10
CA SER A 239 -1.17 14.95 6.64
C SER A 239 0.30 15.27 6.36
N VAL A 240 0.92 14.54 5.44
CA VAL A 240 2.35 14.67 5.13
C VAL A 240 2.58 15.63 3.95
#